data_AF-A0A926UBS6-F1
#
_entry.id   AF-A0A926UBS6-F1
#
_cell.length_a   1.000
_cell.length_b   1.000
_cell.length_c   1.000
_cell.angle_alpha   90.00
_cell.angle_beta   90.00
_cell.angle_gamma   90.00
#
_symmetry.space_group_name_H-M   'P 1'
#
loop_
_entity.id
_entity.type
_entity.pdbx_description
1 polymer ?
#
loop_
_entity_poly.entity_id
_entity_poly.type
_entity_poly.pdbx_seq_one_letter_code
_entity_poly.pdbx_strand_id
1 'polypeptide(L)' 'MTQNPEQAKPDLSKITEVEVSELAQRLERDDYKNAFECLNDWHLLRSLAFQRPELVESYMYLLDLEAFDEC' A
#
# COMPACT_ATOMS: atom_id res chain seq x y z
N MET A 1 -25.30 -24.10 -8.54
CA MET A 1 -25.13 -22.77 -7.91
C MET A 1 -24.23 -22.97 -6.72
N THR A 2 -22.93 -22.74 -6.87
CA THR A 2 -21.99 -22.84 -5.75
C THR A 2 -21.03 -21.67 -5.89
N GLN A 3 -21.35 -20.58 -5.20
CA GLN A 3 -20.47 -19.43 -5.07
C GLN A 3 -19.34 -19.84 -4.14
N ASN A 4 -18.12 -19.88 -4.67
CA ASN A 4 -16.91 -20.01 -3.89
C ASN A 4 -16.68 -18.64 -3.21
N PRO A 5 -16.63 -18.52 -1.88
CA PRO A 5 -16.15 -17.31 -1.24
C PRO A 5 -14.62 -17.32 -1.38
N GLU A 6 -14.15 -17.11 -2.61
CA GLU A 6 -12.76 -16.82 -2.88
C GLU A 6 -12.47 -15.49 -2.19
N GLN A 7 -11.83 -15.63 -1.04
CA GLN A 7 -11.20 -14.60 -0.23
C GLN A 7 -11.02 -13.32 -1.05
N ALA A 8 -11.87 -12.31 -0.81
CA ALA A 8 -11.85 -11.03 -1.51
C ALA A 8 -10.56 -10.28 -1.14
N LYS A 9 -9.42 -10.76 -1.63
CA LYS A 9 -8.19 -10.00 -1.65
C LYS A 9 -8.48 -8.80 -2.54
N PRO A 10 -8.20 -7.57 -2.08
CA PRO A 10 -8.38 -6.40 -2.92
C PRO A 10 -7.68 -6.64 -4.25
N ASP A 11 -8.40 -6.41 -5.33
CA ASP A 11 -7.95 -6.68 -6.69
C ASP A 11 -6.87 -5.63 -7.02
N LEU A 12 -5.61 -5.94 -6.69
CA LEU A 12 -4.48 -5.00 -6.79
C LEU A 12 -4.31 -4.47 -8.22
N SER A 13 -4.79 -5.21 -9.21
CA SER A 13 -4.83 -4.82 -10.62
C SER A 13 -5.74 -3.62 -10.91
N LYS A 14 -6.75 -3.36 -10.06
CA LYS A 14 -7.71 -2.26 -10.20
C LYS A 14 -7.31 -1.01 -9.42
N ILE A 15 -6.29 -1.10 -8.57
CA ILE A 15 -5.77 0.05 -7.83
C ILE A 15 -5.10 1.00 -8.83
N THR A 16 -5.52 2.27 -8.79
CA THR A 16 -5.00 3.35 -9.64
C THR A 16 -4.00 4.20 -8.87
N GLU A 17 -3.24 5.05 -9.57
CA GLU A 17 -2.31 6.02 -8.96
C GLU A 17 -2.97 6.86 -7.87
N VAL A 18 -4.24 7.24 -8.06
CA VAL A 18 -5.01 8.04 -7.09
C VAL A 18 -5.21 7.26 -5.79
N GLU A 19 -5.67 6.01 -5.89
CA GLU A 19 -5.87 5.14 -4.73
C GLU A 19 -4.56 4.87 -3.98
N VAL A 20 -3.45 4.69 -4.71
CA VAL A 20 -2.10 4.56 -4.12
C VAL A 20 -1.71 5.83 -3.39
N SER A 21 -1.97 7.00 -3.98
CA SER A 21 -1.66 8.30 -3.38
C SER A 21 -2.49 8.56 -2.12
N GLU A 22 -3.77 8.18 -2.11
CA GLU A 22 -4.61 8.25 -0.91
C GLU A 22 -4.12 7.31 0.18
N LEU A 23 -3.71 6.09 -0.19
CA LEU A 23 -3.15 5.12 0.76
C LEU A 23 -1.83 5.61 1.36
N ALA A 24 -0.92 6.14 0.54
CA ALA A 24 0.34 6.71 0.99
C ALA A 24 0.12 7.90 1.94
N GLN A 25 -0.80 8.81 1.60
CA GLN A 25 -1.15 9.94 2.47
C GLN A 25 -1.71 9.48 3.82
N ARG A 26 -2.44 8.35 3.88
CA ARG A 26 -2.92 7.80 5.15
C ARG A 26 -1.77 7.29 6.00
N LEU A 27 -0.80 6.59 5.39
CA LEU A 27 0.44 6.15 6.04
C LEU A 27 1.26 7.34 6.56
N GLU A 28 1.40 8.40 5.76
CA GLU A 28 2.09 9.63 6.14
C GLU A 28 1.45 10.35 7.33
N ARG A 29 0.12 10.41 7.35
CA ARG A 29 -0.60 11.06 8.45
C ARG A 29 -0.50 10.27 9.75
N ASP A 30 -0.19 8.98 9.68
CA ASP A 30 -0.22 8.03 10.80
C ASP A 30 -1.53 8.10 11.60
N ASP A 31 -2.63 8.57 10.98
CA ASP A 31 -3.92 8.82 11.63
C ASP A 31 -4.75 7.53 11.67
N TYR A 32 -4.15 6.47 12.20
CA TYR A 32 -4.79 5.17 12.33
C TYR A 32 -5.32 4.97 13.75
N LYS A 33 -6.50 4.36 13.84
CA LYS A 33 -7.08 4.01 15.14
C LYS A 33 -6.26 2.94 15.88
N ASN A 34 -5.55 2.09 15.14
CA ASN A 34 -4.74 1.01 15.67
C ASN A 34 -3.52 0.75 14.77
N ALA A 35 -2.40 0.33 15.37
CA ALA A 35 -1.17 -0.02 14.66
C ALA A 35 -1.37 -1.12 13.58
N PHE A 36 -2.34 -2.02 13.77
CA PHE A 36 -2.68 -3.04 12.78
C PHE A 36 -3.25 -2.48 11.48
N GLU A 37 -3.98 -1.35 11.54
CA GLU A 37 -4.52 -0.73 10.32
C GLU A 37 -3.40 -0.07 9.51
N CYS A 38 -2.49 0.62 10.19
CA CYS A 38 -1.27 1.15 9.58
C CYS A 38 -0.45 0.02 8.92
N LEU A 39 -0.26 -1.10 9.63
CA LEU A 39 0.43 -2.28 9.08
C LEU A 39 -0.27 -2.87 7.84
N ASN A 40 -1.61 -2.93 7.82
CA ASN A 40 -2.34 -3.45 6.66
C ASN A 40 -2.14 -2.57 5.42
N ASP A 41 -2.25 -1.25 5.57
CA ASP A 41 -2.01 -0.30 4.47
C ASP A 41 -0.53 -0.36 4.03
N TRP A 42 0.41 -0.48 4.96
CA TRP A 42 1.83 -0.66 4.66
C TRP A 42 2.09 -1.94 3.86
N HIS A 43 1.48 -3.07 4.27
CA HIS A 43 1.57 -4.34 3.53
C HIS A 43 0.94 -4.25 2.13
N LEU A 44 -0.12 -3.47 1.99
CA LEU A 44 -0.79 -3.23 0.71
C LEU A 44 0.10 -2.40 -0.23
N LEU A 45 0.67 -1.29 0.26
CA LEU A 45 1.64 -0.47 -0.48
C LEU A 45 2.85 -1.30 -0.91
N ARG A 46 3.36 -2.15 -0.03
CA ARG A 46 4.48 -3.05 -0.33
C ARG A 46 4.12 -4.06 -1.41
N SER A 47 2.92 -4.63 -1.36
CA SER A 47 2.42 -5.58 -2.37
C SER A 47 2.23 -4.91 -3.74
N LEU A 48 1.85 -3.63 -3.74
CA LEU A 48 1.81 -2.79 -4.94
C LEU A 48 3.22 -2.52 -5.46
N ALA A 49 4.20 -2.27 -4.58
CA ALA A 49 5.61 -2.11 -4.97
C ALA A 49 6.16 -3.32 -5.73
N PHE A 50 5.80 -4.53 -5.33
CA PHE A 50 6.23 -5.75 -6.00
C PHE A 50 5.59 -5.97 -7.38
N GLN A 51 4.35 -5.55 -7.57
CA GLN A 51 3.60 -5.80 -8.81
C GLN A 51 3.67 -4.64 -9.81
N ARG A 52 3.63 -3.40 -9.30
CA ARG A 52 3.60 -2.15 -10.04
C ARG A 52 4.47 -1.10 -9.33
N PRO A 53 5.80 -1.27 -9.36
CA PRO A 53 6.72 -0.34 -8.71
C PRO A 53 6.57 1.10 -9.24
N GLU A 54 6.17 1.27 -10.50
CA GLU A 54 5.91 2.58 -11.12
C GLU A 54 4.88 3.42 -10.37
N LEU A 55 3.87 2.81 -9.74
CA LEU A 55 2.80 3.53 -9.04
C LEU A 55 3.21 3.96 -7.63
N VAL A 56 4.18 3.27 -7.04
CA VAL A 56 4.61 3.50 -5.65
C VAL A 56 6.01 4.09 -5.56
N GLU A 57 6.67 4.35 -6.69
CA GLU A 57 8.03 4.88 -6.75
C GLU A 57 8.17 6.13 -5.90
N SER A 58 7.22 7.06 -6.01
CA SER A 58 7.18 8.28 -5.22
C SER A 58 6.90 8.07 -3.72
N TYR A 59 6.45 6.88 -3.29
CA TYR A 59 6.05 6.57 -1.91
C TYR A 59 6.90 5.47 -1.28
N MET A 60 7.98 5.00 -1.94
CA MET A 60 8.84 3.94 -1.41
C MET A 60 9.49 4.32 -0.08
N TYR A 61 9.71 5.62 0.17
CA TYR A 61 10.25 6.13 1.43
C TYR A 61 9.36 5.81 2.64
N LEU A 62 8.05 5.59 2.44
CA LEU A 62 7.11 5.19 3.51
C LEU A 62 7.24 3.73 3.91
N LEU A 63 7.82 2.89 3.05
CA LEU A 63 7.98 1.48 3.33
C LEU A 63 9.13 1.18 4.28
N ASP A 64 9.80 2.20 4.82
CA ASP A 64 11.08 2.09 5.53
C ASP A 64 12.13 1.35 4.67
N LEU A 65 11.89 1.29 3.34
CA LEU A 65 12.91 1.04 2.35
C LEU A 65 13.71 2.33 2.30
N GLU A 66 14.62 2.51 3.25
CA GLU A 66 15.62 3.57 3.18
C GLU A 66 16.36 3.40 1.85
N ALA A 67 15.92 4.12 0.81
CA ALA A 67 16.90 4.84 0.01
C ALA A 67 17.46 5.88 0.98
N PHE A 68 18.43 5.43 1.78
CA PHE A 68 19.25 6.24 2.66
C PHE A 68 19.94 7.27 1.76
N ASP A 69 19.27 8.37 1.42
CA ASP A 69 19.90 9.48 0.70
C ASP A 69 20.62 10.30 1.77
N GLU A 70 21.90 9.98 1.84
CA GLU A 70 22.93 10.49 2.71
C GLU A 70 22.90 12.03 2.84
N CYS A 71 23.03 12.56 4.05
CA CYS A 71 23.48 13.93 4.33
C CYS A 71 24.63 13.91 5.35
#